data_AF-A0A3S1AXF6-F1
#
_entry.id   AF-A0A3S1AXF6-F1
#
_cell.length_a   1.000
_cell.length_b   1.000
_cell.length_c   1.000
_cell.angle_alpha   90.00
_cell.angle_beta   90.00
_cell.angle_gamma   90.00
#
_symmetry.space_group_name_H-M   'P 1'
#
loop_
_entity.id
_entity.type
_entity.pdbx_description
1 polymer ?
#
loop_
_entity_poly.entity_id
_entity_poly.type
_entity_poly.pdbx_seq_one_letter_code
_entity_poly.pdbx_strand_id
1 'polypeptide(L)'
;MKEKGNGEEHEIVLEEQDVEKTDVEDVQRRATKLLASIRDKPYPERLATLKLPSLEFRRKRGDMIDLWKYIHGVYDTDRPHFDIGNSRDTRGNSLKIYKHRCRLNLRSNSFSHRVINDWNGLPESVVTAPTVNCFKNRLDKCWENHPSLYNPQCAS
;
A
#
# COMPACT_ATOMS: atom_id res chain seq x y z
N MET A 1 -44.54 -1.53 -0.99
CA MET A 1 -43.63 -0.37 -0.87
C MET A 1 -42.25 -0.79 -1.34
N LYS A 2 -41.63 0.02 -2.20
CA LYS A 2 -40.30 -0.23 -2.78
C LYS A 2 -39.23 0.19 -1.75
N GLU A 3 -38.27 -0.67 -1.49
CA GLU A 3 -36.90 -0.25 -1.14
C GLU A 3 -35.97 -0.76 -2.23
N LYS A 4 -35.82 0.08 -3.28
CA LYS A 4 -34.62 0.09 -4.11
C LYS A 4 -33.73 1.16 -3.47
N GLY A 5 -32.51 0.82 -3.06
CA GLY A 5 -31.61 1.81 -2.48
C GLY A 5 -30.18 1.36 -2.18
N ASN A 6 -29.89 0.06 -2.12
CA ASN A 6 -28.57 -0.40 -1.66
C ASN A 6 -27.56 -0.73 -2.79
N GLY A 7 -27.97 -0.60 -4.05
CA GLY A 7 -27.12 -0.92 -5.22
C GLY A 7 -26.35 0.28 -5.76
N GLU A 8 -27.01 1.43 -5.83
CA GLU A 8 -26.43 2.67 -6.39
C GLU A 8 -25.37 3.26 -5.45
N GLU A 9 -25.61 3.26 -4.13
CA GLU A 9 -24.61 3.74 -3.14
C GLU A 9 -23.30 2.94 -3.19
N HIS A 10 -23.38 1.65 -3.51
CA HIS A 10 -22.23 0.75 -3.55
C HIS A 10 -21.39 0.91 -4.84
N GLU A 11 -22.02 1.36 -5.93
CA GLU A 11 -21.37 1.74 -7.19
C GLU A 11 -20.70 3.11 -7.06
N ILE A 12 -21.39 4.07 -6.43
CA ILE A 12 -20.89 5.43 -6.16
C ILE A 12 -19.62 5.39 -5.28
N VAL A 13 -19.58 4.55 -4.24
CA VAL A 13 -18.39 4.45 -3.35
C VAL A 13 -17.18 3.81 -4.04
N LEU A 14 -17.40 2.91 -5.02
CA LEU A 14 -16.32 2.32 -5.81
C LEU A 14 -15.80 3.33 -6.84
N GLU A 15 -16.69 4.10 -7.48
CA GLU A 15 -16.31 5.19 -8.38
C GLU A 15 -15.54 6.30 -7.65
N GLU A 16 -15.97 6.71 -6.45
CA GLU A 16 -15.29 7.77 -5.67
C GLU A 16 -13.84 7.40 -5.28
N GLN A 17 -13.57 6.13 -4.94
CA GLN A 17 -12.21 5.68 -4.61
C GLN A 17 -11.27 5.62 -5.82
N ASP A 18 -11.80 5.31 -7.00
CA ASP A 18 -11.03 5.26 -8.25
C ASP A 18 -10.81 6.65 -8.86
N VAL A 19 -11.76 7.59 -8.67
CA VAL A 19 -11.62 9.01 -9.05
C VAL A 19 -10.47 9.66 -8.28
N GLU A 20 -10.39 9.50 -6.95
CA GLU A 20 -9.33 10.15 -6.15
C GLU A 20 -7.92 9.60 -6.45
N LYS A 21 -7.80 8.31 -6.78
CA LYS A 21 -6.50 7.68 -7.14
C LYS A 21 -5.99 8.19 -8.49
N THR A 22 -6.87 8.36 -9.46
CA THR A 22 -6.51 8.79 -10.83
C THR A 22 -6.12 10.27 -10.85
N ASP A 23 -6.84 11.12 -10.13
CA ASP A 23 -6.56 12.56 -10.06
C ASP A 23 -5.16 12.88 -9.51
N VAL A 24 -4.75 12.20 -8.42
CA VAL A 24 -3.45 12.48 -7.78
C VAL A 24 -2.27 11.99 -8.64
N GLU A 25 -2.38 10.82 -9.28
CA GLU A 25 -1.32 10.32 -10.16
C GLU A 25 -1.20 11.17 -11.43
N ASP A 26 -2.32 11.74 -11.91
CA ASP A 26 -2.33 12.64 -13.06
C ASP A 26 -1.59 13.95 -12.79
N VAL A 27 -1.59 14.46 -11.55
CA VAL A 27 -0.74 15.60 -11.17
C VAL A 27 0.73 15.28 -11.42
N GLN A 28 1.19 14.10 -10.99
CA GLN A 28 2.57 13.64 -11.22
C GLN A 28 2.85 13.40 -12.71
N ARG A 29 1.89 12.82 -13.44
CA ARG A 29 1.99 12.60 -14.90
C ARG A 29 2.13 13.90 -15.67
N ARG A 30 1.38 14.94 -15.30
CA ARG A 30 1.45 16.29 -15.89
C ARG A 30 2.77 16.98 -15.55
N ALA A 31 3.18 16.97 -14.28
CA ALA A 31 4.42 17.58 -13.83
C ALA A 31 5.65 17.00 -14.56
N THR A 32 5.74 15.68 -14.68
CA THR A 32 6.87 15.03 -15.39
C THR A 32 6.89 15.32 -16.89
N LYS A 33 5.75 15.67 -17.51
CA LYS A 33 5.65 16.02 -18.93
C LYS A 33 6.16 17.44 -19.22
N LEU A 34 6.28 18.30 -18.22
CA LEU A 34 6.79 19.67 -18.40
C LEU A 34 8.27 19.69 -18.80
N LEU A 35 9.05 18.68 -18.38
CA LEU A 35 10.47 18.56 -18.68
C LEU A 35 10.70 18.20 -20.15
N ALA A 36 11.16 19.17 -20.94
CA ALA A 36 11.31 19.02 -22.39
C ALA A 36 12.23 17.84 -22.79
N SER A 37 13.28 17.55 -22.01
CA SER A 37 14.25 16.49 -22.31
C SER A 37 13.70 15.06 -22.21
N ILE A 38 12.59 14.85 -21.50
CA ILE A 38 12.01 13.51 -21.25
C ILE A 38 10.50 13.45 -21.52
N ARG A 39 9.93 14.52 -22.07
CA ARG A 39 8.49 14.71 -22.25
C ARG A 39 7.83 13.56 -23.00
N ASP A 40 8.47 13.12 -24.08
CA ASP A 40 7.93 12.15 -25.02
C ASP A 40 8.14 10.69 -24.58
N LYS A 41 8.87 10.47 -23.49
CA LYS A 41 9.02 9.13 -22.91
C LYS A 41 7.70 8.63 -22.31
N PRO A 42 7.45 7.31 -22.34
CA PRO A 42 6.39 6.69 -21.56
C PRO A 42 6.46 7.09 -20.09
N TYR A 43 5.31 7.20 -19.43
CA TYR A 43 5.25 7.69 -18.05
C TYR A 43 6.10 6.87 -17.05
N PRO A 44 6.09 5.52 -17.07
CA PRO A 44 6.99 4.72 -16.23
C PRO A 44 8.47 5.05 -16.43
N GLU A 45 8.90 5.32 -17.66
CA GLU A 45 10.28 5.70 -17.95
C GLU A 45 10.61 7.11 -17.47
N ARG A 46 9.65 8.04 -17.51
CA ARG A 46 9.82 9.37 -16.90
C ARG A 46 10.03 9.25 -15.40
N LEU A 47 9.23 8.41 -14.72
CA LEU A 47 9.38 8.13 -13.30
C LEU A 47 10.75 7.53 -12.96
N ALA A 48 11.19 6.52 -13.71
CA ALA A 48 12.50 5.90 -13.53
C ALA A 48 13.65 6.90 -13.77
N THR A 49 13.54 7.73 -14.83
CA THR A 49 14.56 8.75 -15.13
C THR A 49 14.70 9.78 -14.01
N LEU A 50 13.58 10.18 -13.40
CA LEU A 50 13.54 11.16 -12.30
C LEU A 50 13.71 10.52 -10.92
N LYS A 51 13.77 9.18 -10.83
CA LYS A 51 13.73 8.43 -9.56
C LYS A 51 12.53 8.82 -8.68
N LEU A 52 11.39 9.07 -9.31
CA LEU A 52 10.15 9.42 -8.62
C LEU A 52 9.28 8.16 -8.49
N PRO A 53 8.93 7.73 -7.27
CA PRO A 53 8.05 6.58 -7.09
C PRO A 53 6.62 6.90 -7.57
N SER A 54 5.92 5.90 -8.07
CA SER A 54 4.48 5.99 -8.38
C SER A 54 3.65 6.27 -7.12
N LEU A 55 2.43 6.81 -7.26
CA LEU A 55 1.50 6.94 -6.12
C LEU A 55 1.19 5.57 -5.50
N GLU A 56 1.05 4.52 -6.30
CA GLU A 56 0.78 3.17 -5.80
C GLU A 56 1.89 2.71 -4.84
N PHE A 57 3.15 2.85 -5.25
CA PHE A 57 4.29 2.53 -4.40
C PHE A 57 4.32 3.40 -3.14
N ARG A 58 4.07 4.71 -3.27
CA ARG A 58 4.02 5.63 -2.12
C ARG A 58 2.95 5.22 -1.11
N ARG A 59 1.75 4.81 -1.57
CA ARG A 59 0.66 4.32 -0.73
C ARG A 59 1.02 3.01 -0.04
N LYS A 60 1.51 2.00 -0.77
CA LYS A 60 1.97 0.72 -0.19
C LYS A 60 3.04 0.93 0.88
N ARG A 61 4.00 1.84 0.62
CA ARG A 61 5.05 2.17 1.57
C ARG A 61 4.49 2.85 2.82
N GLY A 62 3.58 3.80 2.64
CA GLY A 62 2.87 4.47 3.74
C GLY A 62 2.12 3.47 4.60
N ASP A 63 1.37 2.57 3.97
CA ASP A 63 0.60 1.53 4.63
C ASP A 63 1.50 0.61 5.50
N MET A 64 2.66 0.19 4.99
CA MET A 64 3.61 -0.62 5.77
C MET A 64 4.17 0.13 6.98
N ILE A 65 4.46 1.42 6.82
CA ILE A 65 4.98 2.26 7.92
C ILE A 65 3.91 2.42 9.01
N ASP A 66 2.66 2.63 8.61
CA ASP A 66 1.58 2.77 9.58
C ASP A 66 1.28 1.46 10.28
N LEU A 67 1.29 0.32 9.57
CA LEU A 67 1.16 -1.00 10.18
C LEU A 67 2.27 -1.27 11.20
N TRP A 68 3.52 -0.95 10.88
CA TRP A 68 4.64 -1.10 11.81
C TRP A 68 4.40 -0.29 13.10
N LYS A 69 3.94 0.96 12.98
CA LYS A 69 3.63 1.82 14.13
C LYS A 69 2.51 1.26 14.99
N TYR A 70 1.45 0.68 14.39
CA TYR A 70 0.37 0.03 15.13
C TYR A 70 0.89 -1.17 15.93
N ILE A 71 1.63 -2.06 15.27
CA ILE A 71 2.15 -3.28 15.92
C ILE A 71 3.12 -2.95 17.06
N HIS A 72 3.92 -1.89 16.91
CA HIS A 72 4.91 -1.49 17.91
C HIS A 72 4.37 -0.47 18.94
N GLY A 73 3.05 -0.23 18.97
CA GLY A 73 2.42 0.63 19.98
C GLY A 73 2.83 2.09 19.93
N VAL A 74 3.25 2.60 18.75
CA VAL A 74 3.60 4.02 18.57
C VAL A 74 2.35 4.90 18.52
N TYR A 75 1.25 4.35 18.02
CA TYR A 75 -0.04 5.03 18.05
C TYR A 75 -0.78 4.72 19.36
N ASP A 76 -1.36 5.74 19.96
CA ASP A 76 -2.24 5.63 21.14
C ASP A 76 -3.68 5.37 20.69
N THR A 77 -3.96 4.14 20.23
CA THR A 77 -5.28 3.73 19.74
C THR A 77 -5.42 2.21 19.76
N ASP A 78 -6.63 1.75 20.08
CA ASP A 78 -6.99 0.33 20.10
C ASP A 78 -7.27 -0.25 18.71
N ARG A 79 -7.26 0.59 17.66
CA ARG A 79 -7.60 0.19 16.29
C ARG A 79 -6.63 0.71 15.24
N PRO A 80 -6.46 -0.03 14.14
CA PRO A 80 -7.08 -1.32 13.83
C PRO A 80 -6.46 -2.49 14.60
N HIS A 81 -7.29 -3.47 14.97
CA HIS A 81 -6.83 -4.69 15.63
C HIS A 81 -6.29 -5.69 14.60
N PHE A 82 -5.10 -6.22 14.84
CA PHE A 82 -4.48 -7.25 14.01
C PHE A 82 -4.29 -8.52 14.82
N ASP A 83 -4.76 -9.64 14.29
CA ASP A 83 -4.53 -10.96 14.86
C ASP A 83 -3.10 -11.40 14.52
N ILE A 84 -2.15 -10.97 15.34
CA ILE A 84 -0.75 -11.38 15.20
C ILE A 84 -0.66 -12.85 15.61
N GLY A 85 -0.34 -13.70 14.63
CA GLY A 85 -0.21 -15.13 14.84
C GLY A 85 1.00 -15.42 15.69
N ASN A 86 0.79 -16.02 16.86
CA ASN A 86 1.86 -16.53 17.72
C ASN A 86 2.38 -17.85 17.12
N SER A 87 2.98 -17.77 15.93
CA SER A 87 3.39 -18.97 15.20
C SER A 87 4.70 -19.49 15.76
N ARG A 88 4.69 -20.74 16.22
CA ARG A 88 5.91 -21.54 16.44
C ARG A 88 6.61 -21.92 15.13
N ASP A 89 6.17 -21.37 13.99
CA ASP A 89 6.85 -21.56 12.70
C ASP A 89 8.27 -21.04 12.77
N THR A 90 9.21 -21.92 12.48
CA THR A 90 10.62 -21.57 12.26
C THR A 90 10.86 -20.93 10.89
N ARG A 91 9.80 -20.68 10.09
CA ARG A 91 9.88 -20.17 8.72
C ARG A 91 9.03 -18.91 8.51
N GLY A 92 9.70 -17.82 8.15
CA GLY A 92 9.11 -16.50 7.90
C GLY A 92 9.30 -15.55 9.08
N ASN A 93 8.63 -14.40 9.06
CA ASN A 93 8.75 -13.42 10.14
C ASN A 93 7.86 -13.76 11.36
N SER A 94 8.27 -13.29 12.54
CA SER A 94 7.64 -13.56 13.85
C SER A 94 6.36 -12.75 14.10
N LEU A 95 6.13 -11.69 13.31
CA LEU A 95 5.00 -10.77 13.45
C LEU A 95 3.92 -11.00 12.38
N LYS A 96 3.78 -12.22 11.86
CA LYS A 96 2.79 -12.53 10.83
C LYS A 96 1.38 -12.22 11.31
N ILE A 97 0.58 -11.65 10.42
CA ILE A 97 -0.82 -11.30 10.68
C ILE A 97 -1.70 -12.35 10.01
N TYR A 98 -2.70 -12.84 10.74
CA TYR A 98 -3.69 -13.74 10.20
C TYR A 98 -4.60 -13.02 9.20
N LYS A 99 -4.66 -13.52 7.96
CA LYS A 99 -5.52 -12.96 6.91
C LYS A 99 -6.90 -13.60 6.93
N HIS A 100 -7.87 -12.91 7.52
CA HIS A 100 -9.28 -13.31 7.44
C HIS A 100 -9.78 -13.33 6.00
N ARG A 101 -10.57 -14.34 5.65
CA ARG A 101 -11.26 -14.36 4.36
C ARG A 101 -12.30 -13.25 4.32
N CYS A 102 -12.21 -12.39 3.30
CA CYS A 102 -13.18 -11.33 3.04
C CYS A 102 -13.87 -11.60 1.72
N ARG A 103 -15.21 -11.54 1.68
CA ARG A 103 -16.01 -11.78 0.46
C ARG A 103 -16.31 -10.49 -0.31
N LEU A 104 -16.27 -9.34 0.35
CA LEU A 104 -16.58 -8.03 -0.22
C LEU A 104 -15.29 -7.29 -0.59
N ASN A 105 -15.23 -6.75 -1.81
CA ASN A 105 -14.07 -5.99 -2.31
C ASN A 105 -13.76 -4.74 -1.47
N LEU A 106 -14.78 -4.09 -0.90
CA LEU A 106 -14.59 -2.96 0.02
C LEU A 106 -13.72 -3.35 1.23
N ARG A 107 -13.97 -4.53 1.80
CA ARG A 107 -13.21 -5.01 2.95
C ARG A 107 -11.81 -5.45 2.55
N SER A 108 -11.62 -6.01 1.35
CA SER A 108 -10.28 -6.37 0.87
C SER A 108 -9.41 -5.16 0.56
N ASN A 109 -10.01 -4.05 0.10
CA ASN A 109 -9.31 -2.81 -0.18
C ASN A 109 -9.07 -1.96 1.09
N SER A 110 -9.68 -2.31 2.22
CA SER A 110 -9.44 -1.64 3.50
C SER A 110 -7.98 -1.81 3.95
N PHE A 111 -7.46 -0.80 4.65
CA PHE A 111 -6.12 -0.82 5.23
C PHE A 111 -5.85 -2.12 6.00
N SER A 112 -6.76 -2.52 6.89
CA SER A 112 -6.61 -3.71 7.74
C SER A 112 -6.45 -5.03 6.98
N HIS A 113 -6.82 -5.08 5.69
CA HIS A 113 -6.74 -6.32 4.89
C HIS A 113 -5.66 -6.27 3.81
N ARG A 114 -5.55 -5.16 3.07
CA ARG A 114 -4.62 -5.04 1.94
C ARG A 114 -3.15 -5.16 2.34
N VAL A 115 -2.81 -4.71 3.55
CA VAL A 115 -1.44 -4.70 4.07
C VAL A 115 -0.92 -6.08 4.46
N ILE A 116 -1.81 -7.04 4.72
CA ILE A 116 -1.43 -8.30 5.36
C ILE A 116 -0.49 -9.13 4.46
N ASN A 117 -0.74 -9.16 3.15
CA ASN A 117 0.08 -9.92 2.21
C ASN A 117 1.51 -9.37 2.15
N ASP A 118 1.63 -8.05 1.97
CA ASP A 118 2.92 -7.39 1.87
C ASP A 118 3.70 -7.56 3.18
N TRP A 119 3.05 -7.35 4.33
CA TRP A 119 3.65 -7.52 5.66
C TRP A 119 4.16 -8.95 5.91
N ASN A 120 3.33 -9.97 5.60
CA ASN A 120 3.70 -11.36 5.79
C ASN A 120 4.84 -11.82 4.86
N GLY A 121 5.06 -11.11 3.75
CA GLY A 121 6.20 -11.32 2.85
C GLY A 121 7.49 -10.64 3.28
N LEU A 122 7.45 -9.73 4.27
CA LEU A 122 8.65 -9.03 4.74
C LEU A 122 9.58 -9.96 5.53
N PRO A 123 10.91 -9.76 5.43
CA PRO A 123 11.87 -10.51 6.22
C PRO A 123 11.84 -10.08 7.70
N GLU A 124 12.29 -10.98 8.57
CA GLU A 124 12.34 -10.76 10.03
C GLU A 124 13.06 -9.46 10.41
N SER A 125 14.19 -9.20 9.74
CA SER A 125 15.00 -8.01 9.99
C SER A 125 14.26 -6.70 9.68
N VAL A 126 13.30 -6.71 8.76
CA VAL A 126 12.50 -5.51 8.46
C VAL A 126 11.45 -5.31 9.55
N VAL A 127 10.65 -6.34 9.87
CA VAL A 127 9.52 -6.19 10.80
C VAL A 127 9.97 -5.92 12.24
N THR A 128 11.10 -6.47 12.66
CA THR A 128 11.69 -6.27 14.01
C THR A 128 12.60 -5.04 14.11
N ALA A 129 12.49 -4.10 13.16
CA ALA A 129 13.27 -2.87 13.24
C ALA A 129 13.00 -2.11 14.55
N PRO A 130 14.03 -1.59 15.24
CA PRO A 130 13.86 -1.00 16.57
C PRO A 130 13.24 0.41 16.55
N THR A 131 13.24 1.07 15.39
CA THR A 131 12.69 2.42 15.23
C THR A 131 12.00 2.55 13.88
N VAL A 132 11.10 3.53 13.77
CA VAL A 132 10.43 3.91 12.51
C VAL A 132 11.44 4.16 11.39
N ASN A 133 12.57 4.83 11.70
CA ASN A 133 13.58 5.16 10.69
C ASN A 133 14.36 3.92 10.26
N CYS A 134 14.70 3.02 11.19
CA CYS A 134 15.28 1.73 10.83
C CYS A 134 14.33 0.91 9.95
N PHE A 135 13.02 0.91 10.27
CA PHE A 135 12.01 0.23 9.47
C PHE A 135 11.97 0.79 8.04
N LYS A 136 11.81 2.11 7.89
CA LYS A 136 11.81 2.79 6.58
C LYS A 136 13.02 2.41 5.73
N ASN A 137 14.22 2.50 6.29
CA ASN A 137 15.46 2.22 5.56
C ASN A 137 15.57 0.73 5.16
N ARG A 138 15.14 -0.20 6.02
CA ARG A 138 15.17 -1.64 5.72
C ARG A 138 14.09 -2.01 4.70
N LEU A 139 12.90 -1.41 4.80
CA LEU A 139 11.82 -1.57 3.83
C LEU A 139 12.25 -1.06 2.45
N ASP A 140 12.83 0.13 2.37
CA ASP A 140 13.28 0.73 1.11
C ASP A 140 14.33 -0.14 0.40
N LYS A 141 15.25 -0.76 1.17
CA LYS A 141 16.20 -1.75 0.64
C LYS A 141 15.50 -3.03 0.15
N CYS A 142 14.52 -3.53 0.90
CA CYS A 142 13.75 -4.71 0.50
C CYS A 142 12.93 -4.47 -0.77
N TRP A 143 12.51 -3.23 -1.00
CA TRP A 143 11.60 -2.82 -2.06
C TRP A 143 12.29 -2.07 -3.21
N GLU A 144 13.61 -2.09 -3.28
CA GLU A 144 14.39 -1.40 -4.31
C GLU A 144 13.97 -1.80 -5.73
N ASN A 145 13.61 -3.08 -5.92
CA ASN A 145 13.13 -3.64 -7.20
C ASN A 145 11.63 -3.97 -7.18
N HIS A 146 10.85 -3.27 -6.35
CA HIS A 146 9.42 -3.55 -6.23
C HIS A 146 8.68 -3.23 -7.55
N PRO A 147 7.79 -4.12 -8.05
CA PRO A 147 7.15 -3.94 -9.36
C PRO A 147 6.41 -2.62 -9.52
N SER A 148 5.79 -2.10 -8.46
CA SER A 148 5.06 -0.84 -8.51
C SER A 148 5.93 0.41 -8.41
N LEU A 149 7.25 0.32 -8.17
CA LEU A 149 8.10 1.48 -7.89
C LEU A 149 7.97 2.55 -8.98
N TYR A 150 8.06 2.15 -10.25
CA TYR A 150 7.87 3.03 -11.41
C TYR A 150 6.68 2.62 -12.28
N ASN A 151 5.89 1.62 -11.87
CA ASN A 151 4.73 1.16 -12.61
C ASN A 151 3.42 1.38 -11.83
N PRO A 152 2.60 2.37 -12.22
CA PRO A 152 1.34 2.68 -11.53
C PRO A 152 0.17 1.73 -11.85
N GLN A 153 0.36 0.73 -12.72
CA GLN A 153 -0.70 -0.18 -13.20
C GLN A 153 -0.66 -1.58 -12.55
N CYS A 154 0.15 -1.81 -11.51
CA CYS A 154 0.40 -3.16 -11.00
C CYS A 154 -0.63 -3.68 -9.98
N ALA A 155 -1.69 -2.93 -9.66
CA ALA A 155 -2.78 -3.41 -8.80
C ALA A 155 -3.92 -4.01 -9.64
N SER A 156 -3.85 -5.34 -9.82
CA SER A 156 -4.96 -6.23 -10.18
C SER A 156 -5.66 -6.76 -8.94
#